data_AF-A0A921FYH2-F1
#
_entry.id   AF-A0A921FYH2-F1
#
_cell.length_a   1.000
_cell.length_b   1.000
_cell.length_c   1.000
_cell.angle_alpha   90.00
_cell.angle_beta   90.00
_cell.angle_gamma   90.00
#
_symmetry.space_group_name_H-M   'P 1'
#
loop_
_entity.id
_entity.type
_entity.pdbx_description
1 polymer ?
#
loop_
_entity_poly.entity_id
_entity_poly.type
_entity_poly.pdbx_seq_one_letter_code
_entity_poly.pdbx_strand_id
1 'polypeptide(L)' 'MQYDGVSIAFYILSLYILYLIIERAVRKGINNSIIGQVLEKKYGIKEDKKTILEVLEDDLDKDK' A
#
# COMPACT_ATOMS: atom_id res chain seq x y z
N MET A 1 -17.00 24.75 29.21
CA MET A 1 -16.10 23.58 29.14
C MET A 1 -14.77 24.08 28.63
N GLN A 2 -13.78 24.18 29.51
CA GLN A 2 -12.40 24.46 29.11
C GLN A 2 -11.83 23.12 28.59
N TYR A 3 -11.42 23.06 27.33
CA TYR A 3 -10.73 21.89 26.82
C TYR A 3 -9.25 22.07 27.09
N ASP A 4 -8.68 21.21 27.92
CA ASP A 4 -7.24 21.17 28.13
C ASP A 4 -6.61 20.72 26.80
N GLY A 5 -5.67 21.51 26.26
CA GLY A 5 -5.09 21.28 24.93
C GLY A 5 -4.52 19.86 24.74
N VAL A 6 -4.19 19.19 25.84
CA VAL A 6 -3.79 17.77 25.90
C VAL A 6 -4.90 16.85 25.39
N SER A 7 -6.15 17.06 25.80
CA SER A 7 -7.29 16.24 25.36
C SER A 7 -7.54 16.37 23.85
N ILE A 8 -7.39 17.58 23.31
CA ILE A 8 -7.53 17.85 21.88
C ILE A 8 -6.40 17.15 21.10
N ALA A 9 -5.16 17.18 21.61
CA ALA A 9 -4.04 16.50 21.00
C ALA A 9 -4.25 14.97 20.93
N PHE A 10 -4.73 14.34 22.01
CA PHE A 10 -5.06 12.91 22.01
C PHE A 10 -6.19 12.56 21.06
N TYR A 11 -7.19 13.42 20.93
CA TYR A 11 -8.30 13.22 19.99
C TYR A 11 -7.80 13.23 18.53
N ILE A 12 -7.00 14.23 18.17
CA ILE A 12 -6.41 14.33 16.82
C ILE A 12 -5.49 13.15 16.55
N LEU A 13 -4.66 12.76 17.52
CA LEU A 13 -3.76 11.60 17.38
C LEU A 13 -4.55 10.31 17.14
N SER A 14 -5.67 10.14 17.84
CA SER A 14 -6.54 8.97 17.69
C SER A 14 -7.20 8.93 16.32
N LEU A 15 -7.66 10.08 15.80
CA LEU A 15 -8.18 10.19 14.44
C LEU A 15 -7.11 9.89 13.38
N TYR A 16 -5.88 10.34 13.61
CA TYR A 16 -4.76 10.07 12.71
C TYR A 16 -4.42 8.57 12.66
N ILE A 17 -4.40 7.89 13.81
CA ILE A 17 -4.20 6.44 13.87
C ILE A 17 -5.35 5.71 13.14
N LEU A 18 -6.60 6.12 13.37
CA LEU A 18 -7.75 5.53 12.69
C LEU A 18 -7.67 5.71 11.16
N TYR A 19 -7.28 6.89 10.69
CA TYR A 19 -7.02 7.14 9.28
C TYR A 19 -6.00 6.16 8.71
N LEU A 20 -4.86 5.96 9.38
CA LEU A 20 -3.82 5.02 8.93
C LEU A 20 -4.32 3.57 8.86
N ILE A 21 -5.16 3.15 9.81
CA ILE A 21 -5.75 1.80 9.82
C ILE A 21 -6.65 1.62 8.60
N ILE A 22 -7.59 2.56 8.37
CA ILE A 22 -8.51 2.51 7.22
C ILE A 22 -7.73 2.55 5.92
N GLU A 23 -6.78 3.48 5.80
CA GLU A 23 -5.96 3.66 4.62
C GLU A 23 -5.16 2.39 4.28
N ARG A 24 -4.52 1.76 5.28
CA ARG A 24 -3.81 0.49 5.08
C ARG A 24 -4.76 -0.67 4.77
N ALA A 25 -5.90 -0.75 5.45
CA ALA A 25 -6.89 -1.80 5.20
C ALA A 25 -7.47 -1.68 3.79
N VAL A 26 -7.78 -0.45 3.35
CA VAL A 26 -8.27 -0.15 2.00
C VAL A 26 -7.18 -0.40 0.96
N ARG A 27 -5.96 0.10 1.15
CA ARG A 27 -4.85 -0.16 0.19
C ARG A 27 -4.51 -1.63 0.10
N LYS A 28 -4.40 -2.34 1.22
CA LYS A 28 -4.16 -3.79 1.25
C LYS A 28 -5.34 -4.56 0.64
N GLY A 29 -6.56 -4.12 0.91
CA GLY A 29 -7.79 -4.67 0.33
C GLY A 29 -7.84 -4.50 -1.18
N ILE A 30 -7.62 -3.28 -1.69
CA ILE A 30 -7.58 -2.98 -3.13
C ILE A 30 -6.44 -3.73 -3.81
N ASN A 31 -5.23 -3.69 -3.25
CA ASN A 31 -4.04 -4.37 -3.80
C ASN A 31 -4.24 -5.89 -3.89
N ASN A 32 -5.05 -6.48 -3.02
CA ASN A 32 -5.36 -7.91 -3.03
C ASN A 32 -6.73 -8.24 -3.66
N SER A 33 -7.44 -7.23 -4.18
CA SER A 33 -8.78 -7.37 -4.76
C SER A 33 -8.70 -7.62 -6.26
N ILE A 34 -9.73 -8.28 -6.79
CA ILE A 34 -9.97 -8.47 -8.22
C ILE A 34 -9.95 -7.12 -8.96
N ILE A 35 -10.45 -6.04 -8.35
CA ILE A 35 -10.37 -4.70 -8.92
C ILE A 35 -8.92 -4.22 -9.03
N GLY A 36 -8.08 -4.43 -8.00
CA GLY A 36 -6.67 -4.07 -8.05
C GLY A 36 -5.91 -4.83 -9.12
N GLN A 37 -6.13 -6.14 -9.22
CA GLN A 37 -5.53 -6.98 -10.27
C GLN A 37 -6.05 -6.63 -11.68
N VAL A 38 -7.33 -6.28 -11.83
CA VAL A 38 -7.90 -5.84 -13.11
C VAL A 38 -7.34 -4.47 -13.50
N LEU A 39 -7.13 -3.57 -12.54
CA LEU A 39 -6.54 -2.26 -12.77
C LEU A 39 -5.04 -2.39 -13.12
N GLU A 40 -4.30 -3.25 -12.42
CA GLU A 40 -2.91 -3.61 -12.73
C GLU A 40 -2.80 -4.17 -14.17
N LYS A 41 -3.68 -5.10 -14.53
CA LYS A 41 -3.73 -5.70 -15.88
C LYS A 41 -4.16 -4.72 -16.98
N LYS A 42 -5.08 -3.79 -16.69
CA LYS A 42 -5.62 -2.85 -17.70
C LYS A 42 -4.81 -1.58 -17.85
N TYR A 43 -4.25 -1.06 -16.77
CA TYR A 43 -3.55 0.24 -16.73
C TYR A 43 -2.04 0.12 -16.51
N GLY A 44 -1.51 -1.10 -16.35
CA GLY A 44 -0.06 -1.33 -16.33
C GLY A 44 0.68 -0.62 -15.20
N ILE A 45 -0.02 -0.25 -14.13
CA ILE A 45 0.61 0.29 -12.92
C ILE A 45 1.27 -0.90 -12.20
N LYS A 46 2.39 -1.36 -12.77
CA LYS A 46 3.38 -2.14 -12.06
C LYS A 46 3.98 -1.17 -11.05
N GLU A 47 3.43 -1.09 -9.83
CA GLU A 47 4.30 -0.78 -8.71
C GLU A 47 5.37 -1.86 -8.76
N ASP A 48 6.61 -1.46 -9.04
CA ASP A 48 7.81 -2.28 -9.27
C ASP A 48 7.95 -3.43 -8.26
N LYS A 49 7.16 -4.48 -8.48
CA LYS A 49 7.35 -5.80 -7.94
C LYS A 49 7.94 -6.64 -9.05
N LYS A 50 8.94 -6.07 -9.75
CA LYS A 50 9.98 -6.83 -10.44
C LYS A 50 10.64 -7.64 -9.32
N THR A 51 10.04 -8.78 -9.07
CA THR A 51 10.45 -9.70 -8.01
C THR A 51 11.87 -10.03 -8.38
N ILE A 52 12.78 -9.92 -7.42
CA ILE A 52 14.23 -10.17 -7.60
C ILE A 52 14.49 -11.44 -8.44
N LEU A 53 13.59 -12.44 -8.39
CA LEU A 53 13.54 -13.60 -9.30
C LEU A 53 13.56 -13.25 -10.81
N GLU A 54 12.70 -12.35 -11.28
CA GLU A 54 12.54 -12.00 -12.70
C GLU A 54 13.76 -11.23 -13.24
N VAL A 55 14.52 -10.55 -12.37
CA VAL A 55 15.82 -9.94 -12.73
C VAL A 55 16.95 -10.97 -12.74
N LEU A 56 16.89 -11.99 -11.88
CA LEU A 56 17.91 -13.04 -11.79
C LEU A 56 17.76 -14.10 -12.91
N GLU A 57 16.54 -14.37 -13.38
CA GLU A 57 16.28 -15.31 -14.47
C GLU A 57 16.72 -14.76 -15.84
N ASP A 58 16.59 -13.45 -16.08
CA ASP A 58 16.93 -12.79 -17.35
C ASP A 58 18.45 -12.78 -17.67
N ASP A 59 19.30 -12.91 -16.64
CA ASP A 59 20.76 -12.99 -16.80
C ASP A 59 21.29 -14.43 -16.82
N LEU A 60 20.46 -15.44 -16.53
CA LEU A 60 20.85 -16.86 -16.58
C LEU A 60 20.70 -17.49 -17.97
N ASP A 61 19.95 -16.86 -18.89
CA ASP A 61 19.73 -17.35 -20.26
C ASP A 61 20.72 -16.77 -21.30
N LYS A 62 21.82 -16.15 -20.85
CA LYS A 62 22.88 -15.59 -21.71
C LYS A 62 24.07 -16.52 -21.95
N ASP A 63 23.92 -17.82 -21.73
CA ASP A 63 24.94 -18.82 -22.10
C ASP A 63 24.39 -19.79 -23.16
N LYS A 64 24.30 -19.30 -24.41
CA LYS A 64 24.34 -20.14 -25.60
C LYS A 64 24.90 -19.43 -26.82
#